data_AF-A0A3B9CS07-F1
#
_entry.id   AF-A0A3B9CS07-F1
#
_cell.length_a   1.000
_cell.length_b   1.000
_cell.length_c   1.000
_cell.angle_alpha   90.00
_cell.angle_beta   90.00
_cell.angle_gamma   90.00
#
_symmetry.space_group_name_H-M   'P 1'
#
loop_
_entity.id
_entity.type
_entity.pdbx_description
1 polymer ?
#
loop_
_entity_poly.entity_id
_entity_poly.type
_entity_poly.pdbx_seq_one_letter_code
_entity_poly.pdbx_strand_id
1 'polypeptide(L)'
;MLSHTPKIQLPGQLIYLSFRAAWLETLDAIVDQAAQTQSSSAPGFLEHIPLFSGCAPQIQLDLLFQTWTGVQQERDLTPLEQCVCYCALEELGRLGVLEHHRRLKELVSGPIPTQQPDLLWLGSQLRTILVTLPVQFRQFEAVSDLGAISDDLDSEPQGNTLRKDVLATLGRWNVGFHIFSASKNLLTLRERQVLECLLKSGRMLKPSADS
;
A
#
# COMPACT_ATOMS: atom_id res chain seq x y z
N MET A 1 1.38 -24.33 -19.65
CA MET A 1 2.48 -24.24 -18.68
C MET A 1 1.99 -23.37 -17.54
N LEU A 2 1.92 -23.90 -16.31
CA LEU A 2 1.45 -23.16 -15.15
C LEU A 2 2.50 -22.09 -14.83
N SER A 3 2.24 -20.85 -15.20
CA SER A 3 3.03 -19.69 -14.78
C SER A 3 2.88 -19.57 -13.27
N HIS A 4 3.83 -20.11 -12.51
CA HIS A 4 3.98 -19.78 -11.11
C HIS A 4 4.34 -18.30 -11.02
N THR A 5 3.33 -17.44 -10.90
CA THR A 5 3.52 -16.06 -10.47
C THR A 5 4.24 -16.10 -9.14
N PRO A 6 5.43 -15.49 -9.03
CA PRO A 6 6.21 -15.58 -7.83
C PRO A 6 5.45 -14.91 -6.68
N LYS A 7 5.19 -15.67 -5.63
CA LYS A 7 4.43 -15.19 -4.47
C LYS A 7 5.38 -14.49 -3.52
N ILE A 8 4.99 -13.30 -3.05
CA ILE A 8 5.65 -12.66 -1.93
C ILE A 8 5.34 -13.49 -0.67
N GLN A 9 6.32 -14.28 -0.23
CA GLN A 9 6.25 -15.01 1.04
C GLN A 9 7.07 -14.23 2.07
N LEU A 10 6.37 -13.62 3.04
CA LEU A 10 7.00 -12.84 4.10
C LEU A 10 6.59 -13.40 5.46
N PRO A 11 7.45 -13.28 6.48
CA PRO A 11 7.05 -13.54 7.86
C PRO A 11 5.81 -12.70 8.22
N GLY A 12 4.84 -13.32 8.90
CA GLY A 12 3.57 -12.67 9.25
C GLY A 12 3.71 -11.35 10.03
N GLN A 13 4.75 -11.23 10.85
CA GLN A 13 5.08 -9.98 11.54
C GLN A 13 5.57 -8.89 10.58
N LEU A 14 6.38 -9.24 9.59
CA LEU A 14 6.96 -8.28 8.66
C LEU A 14 5.89 -7.70 7.75
N ILE A 15 5.04 -8.55 7.16
CA ILE A 15 3.91 -8.10 6.33
C ILE A 15 2.96 -7.20 7.12
N TYR A 16 2.66 -7.53 8.38
CA TYR A 16 1.84 -6.68 9.23
C TYR A 16 2.49 -5.31 9.47
N LEU A 17 3.77 -5.28 9.85
CA LEU A 17 4.49 -4.02 10.08
C LEU A 17 4.60 -3.17 8.81
N SER A 18 4.73 -3.80 7.65
CA SER A 18 4.72 -3.14 6.34
C SER A 18 3.40 -2.44 6.06
N PHE A 19 2.29 -3.14 6.29
CA PHE A 19 0.96 -2.54 6.11
C PHE A 19 0.69 -1.44 7.13
N ARG A 20 1.20 -1.56 8.36
CA ARG A 20 1.15 -0.48 9.36
C ARG A 20 1.95 0.74 8.90
N ALA A 21 3.11 0.54 8.26
CA ALA A 21 3.95 1.62 7.75
C ALA A 21 3.26 2.38 6.62
N ALA A 22 2.73 1.64 5.63
CA ALA A 22 1.94 2.20 4.55
C ALA A 22 0.71 2.98 5.06
N TRP A 23 0.03 2.46 6.08
CA TRP A 23 -1.08 3.15 6.73
C TRP A 23 -0.66 4.49 7.33
N LEU A 24 0.39 4.51 8.16
CA LEU A 24 0.83 5.72 8.85
C LEU A 24 1.25 6.81 7.85
N GLU A 25 2.01 6.44 6.81
CA GLU A 25 2.43 7.40 5.79
C GLU A 25 1.23 8.00 5.04
N THR A 26 0.28 7.14 4.67
CA THR A 26 -0.90 7.59 3.92
C THR A 26 -1.87 8.38 4.79
N LEU A 27 -1.93 8.09 6.09
CA LEU A 27 -2.72 8.87 7.04
C LEU A 27 -2.19 10.30 7.15
N ASP A 28 -0.86 10.47 7.24
CA ASP A 28 -0.24 11.80 7.30
C ASP A 28 -0.58 12.61 6.03
N ALA A 29 -0.55 11.96 4.85
CA ALA A 29 -0.98 12.59 3.60
C ALA A 29 -2.46 13.06 3.62
N ILE A 30 -3.37 12.29 4.26
CA ILE A 30 -4.78 12.70 4.41
C ILE A 30 -4.91 13.87 5.39
N VAL A 31 -4.16 13.84 6.49
CA VAL A 31 -4.17 14.91 7.50
C VAL A 31 -3.68 16.22 6.88
N ASP A 32 -2.61 16.18 6.09
CA ASP A 32 -2.08 17.35 5.38
C ASP A 32 -3.07 17.89 4.34
N GLN A 33 -3.74 17.00 3.60
CA GLN A 33 -4.83 17.40 2.68
C GLN A 33 -5.99 18.07 3.42
N ALA A 34 -6.41 17.51 4.57
CA ALA A 34 -7.49 18.06 5.37
C ALA A 34 -7.13 19.42 5.99
N ALA A 35 -5.86 19.62 6.34
CA ALA A 35 -5.35 20.87 6.88
C ALA A 35 -5.12 21.96 5.81
N GLN A 36 -5.26 21.62 4.52
CA GLN A 36 -4.96 22.50 3.37
C GLN A 36 -3.53 23.07 3.41
N THR A 37 -2.62 22.39 4.13
CA THR A 37 -1.26 22.87 4.39
C THR A 37 -0.33 22.65 3.19
N GLN A 38 -0.68 21.75 2.26
CA GLN A 38 0.05 21.53 1.01
C GLN A 38 -0.90 21.42 -0.18
N SER A 39 -0.70 22.26 -1.21
CA SER A 39 -1.48 22.29 -2.47
C SER A 39 -0.97 21.34 -3.55
N SER A 40 0.06 20.55 -3.24
CA SER A 40 0.69 19.59 -4.14
C SER A 40 0.41 18.20 -3.60
N SER A 41 -0.22 17.34 -4.42
CA SER A 41 -0.39 15.88 -4.26
C SER A 41 0.40 15.30 -3.07
N ALA A 42 -0.20 15.24 -1.88
CA ALA A 42 0.46 14.65 -0.71
C ALA A 42 0.76 13.18 -1.02
N PRO A 43 2.04 12.79 -1.08
CA PRO A 43 2.39 11.43 -1.48
C PRO A 43 2.04 10.46 -0.37
N GLY A 44 1.29 9.42 -0.74
CA GLY A 44 1.09 8.24 0.12
C GLY A 44 2.02 7.12 -0.32
N PHE A 45 1.87 5.94 0.29
CA PHE A 45 2.79 4.81 0.10
C PHE A 45 2.90 4.28 -1.34
N LEU A 46 1.92 4.56 -2.20
CA LEU A 46 1.95 4.12 -3.61
C LEU A 46 2.74 5.06 -4.52
N GLU A 47 3.32 6.14 -4.01
CA GLU A 47 4.13 7.06 -4.83
C GLU A 47 5.30 6.35 -5.53
N HIS A 48 5.84 5.28 -4.91
CA HIS A 48 6.91 4.47 -5.48
C HIS A 48 6.53 3.74 -6.77
N ILE A 49 5.23 3.65 -7.09
CA ILE A 49 4.76 3.11 -8.36
C ILE A 49 4.25 4.26 -9.23
N PRO A 50 4.90 4.54 -10.37
CA PRO A 50 4.53 5.63 -11.29
C PRO A 50 3.07 5.57 -11.76
N LEU A 51 2.54 4.36 -11.97
CA LEU A 51 1.13 4.16 -12.34
C LEU A 51 0.13 4.63 -11.27
N PHE A 52 0.56 4.69 -10.01
CA PHE A 52 -0.21 5.18 -8.87
C PHE A 52 0.25 6.56 -8.39
N SER A 53 1.21 7.18 -9.07
CA SER A 53 1.61 8.55 -8.78
C SER A 53 0.41 9.49 -8.96
N GLY A 54 0.16 10.33 -7.96
CA GLY A 54 -1.01 11.20 -7.92
C GLY A 54 -2.33 10.51 -7.55
N CYS A 55 -2.31 9.21 -7.21
CA CYS A 55 -3.48 8.52 -6.68
C CYS A 55 -3.88 9.15 -5.33
N ALA A 56 -5.16 9.48 -5.16
CA ALA A 56 -5.65 10.12 -3.95
C ALA A 56 -5.39 9.22 -2.73
N PRO A 57 -4.89 9.74 -1.59
CA PRO A 57 -4.54 8.93 -0.42
C PRO A 57 -5.67 8.02 0.08
N GLN A 58 -6.93 8.43 -0.05
CA GLN A 58 -8.07 7.60 0.36
C GLN A 58 -8.21 6.34 -0.51
N ILE A 59 -7.87 6.43 -1.79
CA ILE A 59 -7.84 5.30 -2.72
C ILE A 59 -6.69 4.37 -2.36
N GLN A 60 -5.52 4.93 -2.04
CA GLN A 60 -4.37 4.15 -1.60
C GLN A 60 -4.71 3.34 -0.34
N LEU A 61 -5.43 3.94 0.63
CA LEU A 61 -5.90 3.24 1.81
C LEU A 61 -6.87 2.10 1.50
N ASP A 62 -7.82 2.32 0.61
CA ASP A 62 -8.77 1.28 0.23
C ASP A 62 -8.04 0.07 -0.41
N LEU A 63 -7.08 0.33 -1.31
CA LEU A 63 -6.15 -0.68 -1.84
C LEU A 63 -5.44 -1.45 -0.74
N LEU A 64 -4.87 -0.72 0.22
CA LEU A 64 -4.11 -1.28 1.32
C LEU A 64 -4.99 -2.23 2.15
N PHE A 65 -6.20 -1.82 2.51
CA PHE A 65 -7.08 -2.64 3.34
C PHE A 65 -7.69 -3.83 2.60
N GLN A 66 -8.03 -3.68 1.32
CA GLN A 66 -8.48 -4.81 0.49
C GLN A 66 -7.38 -5.86 0.34
N THR A 67 -6.16 -5.40 0.07
CA THR A 67 -4.97 -6.27 -0.01
C THR A 67 -4.72 -6.96 1.32
N TRP A 68 -4.80 -6.22 2.44
CA TRP A 68 -4.66 -6.76 3.79
C TRP A 68 -5.66 -7.86 4.09
N THR A 69 -6.92 -7.66 3.70
CA THR A 69 -7.97 -8.68 3.84
C THR A 69 -7.60 -9.95 3.07
N GLY A 70 -7.03 -9.80 1.86
CA GLY A 70 -6.52 -10.92 1.09
C GLY A 70 -5.36 -11.65 1.75
N VAL A 71 -4.40 -10.91 2.31
CA VAL A 71 -3.28 -11.46 3.08
C VAL A 71 -3.80 -12.25 4.29
N GLN A 72 -4.75 -11.70 5.04
CA GLN A 72 -5.34 -12.38 6.22
C GLN A 72 -6.09 -13.66 5.87
N GLN A 73 -6.68 -13.72 4.68
CA GLN A 73 -7.40 -14.89 4.18
C GLN A 73 -6.46 -15.92 3.54
N GLU A 74 -5.15 -15.63 3.48
CA GLU A 74 -4.15 -16.45 2.79
C GLU A 74 -4.53 -16.77 1.34
N ARG A 75 -5.33 -15.90 0.70
CA ARG A 75 -5.76 -16.10 -0.69
C ARG A 75 -4.67 -15.70 -1.65
N ASP A 76 -4.79 -16.19 -2.88
CA ASP A 76 -3.95 -15.73 -3.97
C ASP A 76 -4.21 -14.25 -4.24
N LEU A 77 -3.15 -13.46 -4.11
CA LEU A 77 -3.15 -12.03 -4.37
C LEU A 77 -3.06 -11.77 -5.86
N THR A 78 -3.86 -10.83 -6.34
CA THR A 78 -3.76 -10.30 -7.70
C THR A 78 -2.41 -9.62 -7.90
N PRO A 79 -1.97 -9.42 -9.15
CA PRO A 79 -0.70 -8.73 -9.40
C PRO A 79 -0.69 -7.31 -8.80
N LEU A 80 -1.81 -6.60 -8.84
CA LEU A 80 -1.98 -5.29 -8.18
C LEU A 80 -1.75 -5.36 -6.66
N GLU A 81 -2.36 -6.34 -6.01
CA GLU A 81 -2.22 -6.57 -4.58
C GLU A 81 -0.79 -6.95 -4.19
N GLN A 82 -0.08 -7.67 -5.05
CA GLN A 82 1.34 -7.95 -4.87
C GLN A 82 2.19 -6.66 -4.96
N CYS A 83 1.83 -5.72 -5.84
CA CYS A 83 2.44 -4.39 -5.89
C CYS A 83 2.18 -3.59 -4.60
N VAL A 84 0.95 -3.64 -4.08
CA VAL A 84 0.62 -3.01 -2.79
C VAL A 84 1.48 -3.55 -1.65
N CYS A 85 1.65 -4.87 -1.59
CA CYS A 85 2.56 -5.51 -0.63
C CYS A 85 4.00 -5.04 -0.78
N TYR A 86 4.47 -4.86 -2.02
CA TYR A 86 5.81 -4.36 -2.32
C TYR A 86 6.00 -2.92 -1.82
N CYS A 87 5.09 -2.00 -2.16
CA CYS A 87 5.16 -0.61 -1.67
C CYS A 87 5.11 -0.54 -0.14
N ALA A 88 4.28 -1.37 0.50
CA ALA A 88 4.21 -1.43 1.95
C ALA A 88 5.53 -1.91 2.58
N LEU A 89 6.25 -2.83 1.93
CA LEU A 89 7.58 -3.26 2.34
C LEU A 89 8.62 -2.16 2.19
N GLU A 90 8.58 -1.43 1.08
CA GLU A 90 9.48 -0.30 0.83
C GLU A 90 9.29 0.80 1.88
N GLU A 91 8.05 1.12 2.24
CA GLU A 91 7.77 2.09 3.31
C GLU A 91 8.36 1.66 4.65
N LEU A 92 8.22 0.39 5.01
CA LEU A 92 8.84 -0.12 6.22
C LEU A 92 10.37 -0.03 6.15
N GLY A 93 10.95 -0.28 4.98
CA GLY A 93 12.39 -0.16 4.73
C GLY A 93 12.85 1.28 4.91
N ARG A 94 12.12 2.23 4.34
CA ARG A 94 12.38 3.66 4.44
C ARG A 94 12.30 4.14 5.89
N LEU A 95 11.26 3.73 6.64
CA LEU A 95 11.14 4.05 8.07
C LEU A 95 12.28 3.46 8.91
N GLY A 96 12.75 2.26 8.56
CA GLY A 96 13.89 1.60 9.21
C GLY A 96 15.23 2.30 8.96
N VAL A 97 15.43 2.85 7.76
CA VAL A 97 16.67 3.55 7.37
C VAL A 97 16.73 4.98 7.92
N LEU A 98 15.61 5.70 7.96
CA LEU A 98 15.56 7.09 8.42
C LEU A 98 15.55 7.25 9.96
N GLU A 99 15.81 6.17 10.72
CA GLU A 99 15.88 6.14 12.18
C GLU A 99 14.68 6.82 12.89
N HIS A 100 13.48 6.65 12.33
CA HIS A 100 12.26 7.24 12.90
C HIS A 100 11.73 6.45 14.11
N HIS A 101 12.51 6.43 15.20
CA HIS A 101 12.24 5.68 16.43
C HIS A 101 10.81 5.90 16.98
N ARG A 102 10.26 7.10 16.79
CA ARG A 102 8.87 7.41 17.17
C ARG A 102 7.85 6.68 16.30
N ARG A 103 7.95 6.80 14.97
CA ARG A 103 7.03 6.12 14.04
C ARG A 103 7.12 4.60 14.16
N LEU A 104 8.32 4.06 14.37
CA LEU A 104 8.52 2.64 14.60
C LEU A 104 7.78 2.13 15.86
N LYS A 105 7.70 2.94 16.92
CA LYS A 105 6.86 2.62 18.10
C LYS A 105 5.37 2.65 17.77
N GLU A 106 4.94 3.58 16.93
CA GLU A 106 3.54 3.69 16.46
C GLU A 106 3.14 2.50 15.57
N LEU A 107 4.08 1.89 14.82
CA LEU A 107 3.82 0.64 14.09
C LEU A 107 3.44 -0.50 15.05
N VAL A 108 4.20 -0.61 16.15
CA VAL A 108 4.07 -1.70 17.14
C VAL A 108 2.86 -1.50 18.06
N SER A 109 2.34 -0.27 18.20
CA SER A 109 1.14 0.03 19.00
C SER A 109 -0.19 -0.38 18.32
N GLY A 110 -0.14 -1.18 17.26
CA GLY A 110 -1.32 -1.67 16.56
C GLY A 110 -2.07 -2.78 17.33
N PRO A 111 -3.17 -3.29 16.75
CA PRO A 111 -4.04 -4.27 17.41
C PRO A 111 -3.40 -5.65 17.56
N ILE A 112 -2.44 -6.02 16.71
CA ILE A 112 -1.71 -7.29 16.82
C ILE A 112 -0.44 -7.03 17.65
N PRO A 113 -0.23 -7.74 18.77
CA PRO A 113 0.96 -7.58 19.58
C PRO A 113 2.18 -8.09 18.81
N THR A 114 3.07 -7.17 18.46
CA THR A 114 4.35 -7.49 17.81
C THR A 114 5.51 -7.18 18.73
N GLN A 115 6.57 -7.97 18.67
CA GLN A 115 7.82 -7.60 19.31
C GLN A 115 8.38 -6.36 18.63
N GLN A 116 8.99 -5.46 19.41
CA GLN A 116 9.68 -4.31 18.84
C GLN A 116 10.84 -4.84 17.97
N PRO A 117 10.83 -4.62 16.65
CA PRO A 117 11.87 -5.14 15.78
C PRO A 117 13.18 -4.42 16.10
N ASP A 118 14.28 -5.17 16.12
CA ASP A 118 15.62 -4.59 16.06
C ASP A 118 15.77 -3.88 14.71
N LEU A 119 16.09 -2.58 14.74
CA LEU A 119 16.15 -1.73 13.55
C LEU A 119 17.25 -2.16 12.58
N LEU A 120 18.39 -2.63 13.11
CA LEU A 120 19.50 -3.11 12.30
C LEU A 120 19.12 -4.43 11.60
N TRP A 121 18.46 -5.33 12.34
CA TRP A 121 17.93 -6.57 11.78
C TRP A 121 16.84 -6.29 10.73
N LEU A 122 15.89 -5.41 11.04
CA LEU A 122 14.79 -5.05 10.15
C LEU A 122 15.31 -4.45 8.84
N GLY A 123 16.24 -3.50 8.91
CA GLY A 123 16.86 -2.89 7.72
C GLY A 123 17.61 -3.89 6.86
N SER A 124 18.37 -4.82 7.48
CA SER A 124 19.10 -5.86 6.75
C SER A 124 18.17 -6.89 6.09
N GLN A 125 17.11 -7.32 6.78
CA GLN A 125 16.10 -8.23 6.23
C GLN A 125 15.33 -7.59 5.07
N LEU A 126 14.88 -6.35 5.24
CA LEU A 126 14.14 -5.63 4.20
C LEU A 126 15.00 -5.40 2.96
N ARG A 127 16.26 -5.02 3.12
CA ARG A 127 17.19 -4.91 1.98
C ARG A 127 17.36 -6.24 1.26
N THR A 128 17.50 -7.33 2.00
CA THR A 128 17.62 -8.68 1.42
C THR A 128 16.37 -9.05 0.63
N ILE A 129 15.20 -8.80 1.21
CA ILE A 129 13.90 -9.08 0.58
C ILE A 129 13.72 -8.24 -0.69
N LEU A 130 13.93 -6.92 -0.62
CA LEU A 130 13.81 -6.01 -1.77
C LEU A 130 14.78 -6.35 -2.90
N VAL A 131 16.00 -6.81 -2.57
CA VAL A 131 16.99 -7.25 -3.59
C VAL A 131 16.63 -8.61 -4.20
N THR A 132 16.04 -9.51 -3.42
CA THR A 132 15.68 -10.88 -3.85
C THR A 132 14.30 -10.96 -4.50
N LEU A 133 13.48 -9.93 -4.37
CA LEU A 133 12.16 -9.83 -5.00
C LEU A 133 12.29 -9.95 -6.54
N PRO A 134 11.40 -10.74 -7.19
CA PRO A 134 11.39 -10.91 -8.64
C PRO A 134 11.42 -9.58 -9.38
N VAL A 135 12.16 -9.54 -10.49
CA VAL A 135 12.32 -8.35 -11.35
C VAL A 135 10.97 -7.76 -11.78
N GLN A 136 9.94 -8.61 -11.92
CA GLN A 136 8.56 -8.24 -12.25
C GLN A 136 7.97 -7.17 -11.32
N PHE A 137 8.34 -7.17 -10.04
CA PHE A 137 7.90 -6.18 -9.05
C PHE A 137 8.76 -4.92 -9.02
N ARG A 138 9.99 -4.99 -9.55
CA ARG A 138 10.90 -3.84 -9.73
C ARG A 138 10.66 -3.11 -11.05
N GLN A 139 10.11 -3.81 -12.05
CA GLN A 139 9.79 -3.24 -13.36
C GLN A 139 8.78 -2.09 -13.28
N PHE A 140 8.04 -1.93 -12.18
CA PHE A 140 7.14 -0.79 -11.96
C PHE A 140 7.85 0.56 -11.93
N GLU A 141 9.05 0.63 -11.34
CA GLU A 141 9.88 1.84 -11.38
C GLU A 141 10.28 2.18 -12.83
N ALA A 142 10.48 1.16 -13.67
CA ALA A 142 10.82 1.33 -15.08
C ALA A 142 9.63 1.72 -15.98
N VAL A 143 8.38 1.60 -15.50
CA VAL A 143 7.20 2.07 -16.25
C VAL A 143 7.05 3.61 -16.18
N SER A 144 7.89 4.30 -15.39
CA SER A 144 7.94 5.77 -15.30
C SER A 144 8.18 6.48 -16.64
N ASP A 145 8.83 5.82 -17.59
CA ASP A 145 9.08 6.39 -18.91
C ASP A 145 7.85 6.21 -19.82
N LEU A 146 6.76 6.88 -19.47
CA LEU A 146 5.57 7.04 -20.31
C LEU A 146 5.86 7.70 -21.67
N GLY A 147 7.11 8.13 -21.92
CA GLY A 147 7.59 8.60 -23.22
C GLY A 147 8.66 7.74 -23.90
N ALA A 148 9.23 6.71 -23.25
CA ALA A 148 10.32 5.90 -23.83
C ALA A 148 10.04 4.39 -23.89
N ILE A 149 8.82 3.97 -23.52
CA ILE A 149 8.36 2.61 -23.82
C ILE A 149 7.92 2.57 -25.28
N SER A 150 8.90 2.34 -26.14
CA SER A 150 8.72 1.83 -27.49
C SER A 150 7.87 0.54 -27.47
N ASP A 151 7.35 0.18 -28.64
CA ASP A 151 6.56 -1.01 -29.02
C ASP A 151 6.98 -2.38 -28.42
N ASP A 152 8.02 -2.45 -27.59
CA ASP A 152 8.59 -3.70 -27.06
C ASP A 152 7.86 -4.25 -25.81
N LEU A 153 7.10 -3.43 -25.07
CA LEU A 153 6.28 -3.91 -23.94
C LEU A 153 4.95 -4.54 -24.36
N ASP A 154 4.58 -4.44 -25.64
CA ASP A 154 3.50 -5.23 -26.24
C ASP A 154 3.90 -6.70 -26.47
N SER A 155 5.18 -7.04 -26.26
CA SER A 155 5.72 -8.39 -26.43
C SER A 155 5.48 -9.30 -25.22
N GLU A 156 5.27 -8.74 -24.02
CA GLU A 156 5.11 -9.51 -22.78
C GLU A 156 3.64 -9.50 -22.31
N PRO A 157 2.90 -10.62 -22.42
CA PRO A 157 1.45 -10.65 -22.17
C PRO A 157 1.05 -10.28 -20.73
N GLN A 158 1.97 -10.38 -19.78
CA GLN A 158 1.71 -10.14 -18.36
C GLN A 158 1.69 -8.64 -18.00
N GLY A 159 2.55 -7.82 -18.60
CA GLY A 159 2.59 -6.36 -18.37
C GLY A 159 1.34 -5.64 -18.88
N ASN A 160 0.83 -6.07 -20.03
CA ASN A 160 -0.39 -5.50 -20.64
C ASN A 160 -1.65 -5.87 -19.84
N THR A 161 -1.71 -7.09 -19.28
CA THR A 161 -2.82 -7.52 -18.41
C THR A 161 -2.86 -6.69 -17.13
N LEU A 162 -1.71 -6.48 -16.51
CA LEU A 162 -1.60 -5.71 -15.28
C LEU A 162 -1.96 -4.24 -15.47
N ARG A 163 -1.48 -3.60 -16.55
CA ARG A 163 -1.85 -2.22 -16.88
C ARG A 163 -3.37 -2.08 -17.08
N LYS A 164 -4.01 -3.04 -17.74
CA LYS A 164 -5.47 -3.07 -17.91
C LYS A 164 -6.18 -3.24 -16.58
N ASP A 165 -5.70 -4.13 -15.72
CA ASP A 165 -6.27 -4.35 -14.39
C ASP A 165 -6.14 -3.09 -13.52
N VAL A 166 -4.99 -2.44 -13.52
CA VAL A 166 -4.76 -1.18 -12.80
C VAL A 166 -5.68 -0.08 -13.31
N LEU A 167 -5.72 0.15 -14.63
CA LEU A 167 -6.58 1.20 -15.20
C LEU A 167 -8.07 0.90 -15.00
N ALA A 168 -8.48 -0.37 -15.08
CA ALA A 168 -9.86 -0.77 -14.81
C ALA A 168 -10.23 -0.58 -13.33
N THR A 169 -9.30 -0.85 -12.42
CA THR A 169 -9.52 -0.68 -10.98
C THR A 169 -9.55 0.79 -10.61
N LEU A 170 -8.60 1.60 -11.09
CA LEU A 170 -8.57 3.06 -10.92
C LEU A 170 -9.80 3.74 -11.53
N GLY A 171 -10.24 3.32 -12.72
CA GLY A 171 -11.40 3.91 -13.40
C GLY A 171 -12.74 3.62 -12.74
N ARG A 172 -12.83 2.61 -11.86
CA ARG A 172 -14.05 2.24 -11.12
C ARG A 172 -14.01 2.63 -9.65
N TRP A 173 -12.92 3.27 -9.20
CA TRP A 173 -12.66 3.41 -7.78
C TRP A 173 -13.65 4.33 -7.08
N ASN A 174 -14.32 3.80 -6.05
CA ASN A 174 -15.08 4.58 -5.10
C ASN A 174 -14.72 4.11 -3.68
N VAL A 175 -14.34 5.06 -2.81
CA VAL A 175 -14.08 4.75 -1.39
C VAL A 175 -15.43 4.55 -0.69
N GLY A 176 -15.67 3.33 -0.21
CA GLY A 176 -16.90 2.94 0.46
C GLY A 176 -16.70 2.69 1.96
N PHE A 177 -17.80 2.46 2.67
CA PHE A 177 -17.78 2.13 4.10
C PHE A 177 -17.12 0.77 4.40
N HIS A 178 -16.94 -0.09 3.40
CA HIS A 178 -16.25 -1.37 3.54
C HIS A 178 -14.79 -1.22 4.00
N ILE A 179 -14.20 -0.02 3.83
CA ILE A 179 -12.86 0.32 4.30
C ILE A 179 -12.67 0.06 5.80
N PHE A 180 -13.73 0.25 6.60
CA PHE A 180 -13.70 0.03 8.05
C PHE A 180 -13.75 -1.45 8.44
N SER A 181 -14.42 -2.28 7.63
CA SER A 181 -14.39 -3.74 7.80
C SER A 181 -13.08 -4.33 7.32
N ALA A 182 -12.52 -3.83 6.21
CA ALA A 182 -11.28 -4.32 5.61
C ALA A 182 -10.03 -3.97 6.44
N SER A 183 -10.09 -2.92 7.26
CA SER A 183 -8.99 -2.52 8.17
C SER A 183 -8.90 -3.36 9.47
N LYS A 184 -9.70 -4.42 9.60
CA LYS A 184 -9.74 -5.27 10.80
C LYS A 184 -8.38 -5.93 11.06
N ASN A 185 -7.97 -5.93 12.33
CA ASN A 185 -6.65 -6.36 12.81
C ASN A 185 -5.44 -5.66 12.17
N LEU A 186 -5.64 -4.60 11.37
CA LEU A 186 -4.57 -3.67 11.00
C LEU A 186 -4.63 -2.40 11.84
N LEU A 187 -5.85 -1.88 12.05
CA LEU A 187 -6.09 -0.66 12.81
C LEU A 187 -6.74 -0.92 14.16
N THR A 188 -6.26 -0.17 15.16
CA THR A 188 -6.92 -0.05 16.46
C THR A 188 -8.30 0.61 16.31
N LEU A 189 -9.13 0.50 17.34
CA LEU A 189 -10.43 1.17 17.35
C LEU A 189 -10.28 2.70 17.23
N ARG A 190 -9.28 3.27 17.93
CA ARG A 190 -9.00 4.70 17.91
C ARG A 190 -8.56 5.18 16.52
N GLU A 191 -7.66 4.46 15.86
CA GLU A 191 -7.22 4.79 14.50
C GLU A 191 -8.38 4.74 13.49
N ARG A 192 -9.28 3.76 13.62
CA ARG A 192 -10.50 3.69 12.79
C ARG A 192 -11.43 4.88 12.98
N GLN A 193 -11.62 5.32 14.22
CA GLN A 193 -12.43 6.52 14.52
C GLN A 193 -11.81 7.79 13.94
N VAL A 194 -10.47 7.93 14.02
CA VAL A 194 -9.75 9.05 13.40
C VAL A 194 -9.94 9.04 11.89
N LEU A 195 -9.74 7.88 11.25
CA LEU A 195 -9.96 7.72 9.81
C LEU A 195 -11.40 8.09 9.42
N GLU A 196 -12.38 7.60 10.17
CA GLU A 196 -13.80 7.89 9.92
C GLU A 196 -14.08 9.39 10.00
N CYS A 197 -13.53 10.08 10.99
CA CYS A 197 -13.66 11.53 11.14
C CYS A 197 -13.06 12.27 9.94
N LEU A 198 -11.84 11.89 9.51
CA LEU A 198 -11.14 12.52 8.38
C LEU A 198 -11.86 12.30 7.05
N LEU A 199 -12.38 11.08 6.80
CA LEU A 199 -13.10 10.78 5.56
C LEU A 199 -14.48 11.46 5.51
N LYS A 200 -15.16 11.62 6.65
CA LYS A 200 -16.43 12.35 6.75
C LYS A 200 -16.22 13.86 6.60
N SER A 201 -15.20 14.43 7.25
CA SER A 201 -14.94 15.87 7.20
C SER A 201 -14.56 16.34 5.80
N GLY A 202 -13.84 15.51 5.03
CA GLY A 202 -13.53 15.79 3.63
C GLY A 202 -14.69 15.59 2.65
N ARG A 203 -15.90 15.19 3.10
CA ARG A 203 -17.04 14.76 2.25
C ARG A 203 -16.66 13.67 1.24
N MET A 204 -15.76 12.77 1.64
CA MET A 204 -15.12 11.81 0.72
C MET A 204 -15.80 10.43 0.72
N LEU A 205 -16.77 10.22 1.62
CA LEU A 205 -17.63 9.03 1.63
C LEU A 205 -18.93 9.35 0.89
N LYS A 206 -19.22 8.59 -0.18
CA LYS A 206 -20.58 8.57 -0.72
C LYS A 206 -21.51 7.92 0.32
N PRO A 207 -22.72 8.47 0.54
CA PRO A 207 -23.72 7.77 1.34
C PRO A 207 -23.98 6.40 0.70
N SER A 208 -24.05 5.36 1.54
CA SER A 208 -24.47 4.03 1.10
C SER A 208 -25.84 4.17 0.43
N ALA A 209 -26.00 3.64 -0.78
CA ALA A 209 -27.26 3.71 -1.53
C ALA A 209 -28.36 2.80 -0.96
N ASP A 210 -28.12 2.18 0.20
CA ASP A 210 -29.09 1.36 0.91
C ASP A 210 -29.52 2.06 2.21
N SER A 211 -30.61 2.81 2.12
CA SER A 211 -31.52 3.19 3.20
C SER A 211 -32.94 3.18 2.65
#